data_AF-A0A2P4ZQV1-F1
#
_entry.id   AF-A0A2P4ZQV1-F1
#
_cell.length_a   1.000
_cell.length_b   1.000
_cell.length_c   1.000
_cell.angle_alpha   90.00
_cell.angle_beta   90.00
_cell.angle_gamma   90.00
#
_symmetry.space_group_name_H-M   'P 1'
#
loop_
_entity.id
_entity.type
_entity.pdbx_description
1 polymer ?
#
loop_
_entity_poly.entity_id
_entity_poly.type
_entity_poly.pdbx_seq_one_letter_code
_entity_poly.pdbx_strand_id
1 'polypeptide(L)'
;MAAIHERYFETTPTHRRSLRESYHASQFTTLFNKQLSQPIREEHKDPLWAAAGAVAILTFSTLAVSSPDEAWPLGSPDSSDLGWLRLGVGKMKLWHLVNPLRPESVYRIISESFAELHQSVPTRGTNGVSVGLVQLCGLDESSTRENNPFFTVAHGLSQLLEVPKGRVSLGSAMKVWSHMDNRFVALLEMKDPVALLLLSLWYTKASGSRWWISIRAKHELPAICSYLKTYHKDNSVIQALIPSI
;
A
#
# COMPACT_ATOMS: atom_id res chain seq x y z
N MET A 1 6.61 -15.57 -8.16
CA MET A 1 7.60 -14.47 -8.08
C MET A 1 8.39 -14.34 -9.38
N ALA A 2 9.18 -15.34 -9.80
CA ALA A 2 9.96 -15.28 -11.04
C ALA A 2 9.13 -14.91 -12.29
N ALA A 3 8.05 -15.64 -12.57
CA ALA A 3 7.19 -15.36 -13.73
C ALA A 3 6.59 -13.94 -13.75
N ILE A 4 6.24 -13.38 -12.58
CA ILE A 4 5.70 -12.01 -12.48
C ILE A 4 6.79 -10.97 -12.71
N HIS A 5 8.02 -11.26 -12.24
CA HIS A 5 9.17 -10.42 -12.48
C HIS A 5 9.59 -10.47 -13.96
N GLU A 6 9.55 -11.64 -14.60
CA GLU A 6 9.76 -11.77 -16.06
C GLU A 6 8.77 -10.91 -16.85
N ARG A 7 7.47 -11.01 -16.53
CA ARG A 7 6.42 -10.18 -17.14
C ARG A 7 6.64 -8.67 -16.98
N TYR A 8 7.30 -8.23 -15.91
CA TYR A 8 7.65 -6.82 -15.73
C TYR A 8 8.71 -6.34 -16.74
N PHE A 9 9.61 -7.22 -17.19
CA PHE A 9 10.67 -6.92 -18.14
C PHE A 9 10.32 -7.28 -19.60
N GLU A 10 9.20 -7.97 -19.85
CA GLU A 10 8.75 -8.27 -21.20
C GLU A 10 8.47 -6.99 -22.00
N THR A 11 9.13 -6.86 -23.15
CA THR A 11 9.00 -5.72 -24.09
C THR A 11 7.63 -5.61 -24.73
N THR A 12 6.87 -6.71 -24.78
CA THR A 12 5.46 -6.72 -25.17
C THR A 12 4.66 -6.98 -23.91
N PRO A 13 3.93 -6.01 -23.37
CA PRO A 13 3.22 -6.21 -22.12
C PRO A 13 2.12 -7.26 -22.32
N THR A 14 2.37 -8.48 -21.86
CA THR A 14 1.29 -9.44 -21.64
C THR A 14 0.50 -8.95 -20.44
N HIS A 15 -0.53 -8.15 -20.70
CA HIS A 15 -1.34 -7.52 -19.64
C HIS A 15 -2.10 -8.56 -18.81
N ARG A 16 -2.27 -9.78 -19.33
CA ARG A 16 -2.96 -10.88 -18.66
C ARG A 16 -1.97 -11.86 -18.03
N ARG A 17 -2.29 -12.27 -16.80
CA ARG A 17 -1.56 -13.30 -16.07
C ARG A 17 -1.46 -14.59 -16.88
N SER A 18 -0.30 -15.24 -16.85
CA SER A 18 -0.18 -16.58 -17.42
C SER A 18 -0.92 -17.60 -16.55
N LEU A 19 -1.29 -18.73 -17.16
CA LEU A 19 -1.86 -19.88 -16.43
C LEU A 19 -0.90 -20.34 -15.33
N ARG A 20 0.40 -20.36 -15.62
CA ARG A 20 1.46 -20.74 -14.68
C ARG A 20 1.53 -19.80 -13.48
N GLU A 21 1.49 -18.49 -13.71
CA GLU A 21 1.44 -17.49 -12.63
C GLU A 21 0.22 -17.71 -11.74
N SER A 22 -0.96 -17.86 -12.35
CA SER A 22 -2.22 -18.05 -11.62
C SER A 22 -2.24 -19.35 -10.82
N TYR A 23 -1.74 -20.44 -11.40
CA TYR A 23 -1.60 -21.74 -10.74
C TYR A 23 -0.69 -21.65 -9.51
N HIS A 24 0.53 -21.12 -9.66
CA HIS A 24 1.47 -21.04 -8.54
C HIS A 24 1.02 -20.05 -7.46
N ALA A 25 0.40 -18.92 -7.83
CA ALA A 25 -0.15 -17.98 -6.86
C ALA A 25 -1.30 -18.60 -6.05
N SER A 26 -2.19 -19.36 -6.71
CA SER A 26 -3.29 -20.07 -6.05
C SER A 26 -2.79 -21.17 -5.10
N GLN A 27 -1.86 -22.01 -5.57
CA GLN A 27 -1.22 -23.04 -4.75
C GLN A 27 -0.52 -22.44 -3.53
N PHE A 28 0.27 -21.38 -3.74
CA PHE A 28 0.97 -20.70 -2.66
C PHE A 28 0.02 -20.12 -1.61
N THR A 29 -1.06 -19.45 -2.05
CA THR A 29 -2.07 -18.87 -1.14
C THR A 29 -2.81 -19.97 -0.38
N THR A 30 -3.11 -21.10 -1.03
CA THR A 30 -3.77 -22.25 -0.40
C THR A 30 -2.90 -22.87 0.70
N LEU A 31 -1.61 -23.10 0.41
CA LEU A 31 -0.66 -23.62 1.39
C LEU A 31 -0.44 -22.66 2.55
N PHE A 32 -0.34 -21.36 2.27
CA PHE A 32 -0.22 -20.32 3.29
C PHE A 32 -1.44 -20.29 4.21
N ASN A 33 -2.66 -20.31 3.66
CA ASN A 33 -3.90 -20.38 4.44
C ASN A 33 -4.00 -21.65 5.30
N LYS A 34 -3.57 -22.80 4.75
CA LYS A 34 -3.51 -24.05 5.50
C LYS A 34 -2.57 -23.95 6.70
N GLN A 35 -1.40 -23.33 6.55
CA GLN A 35 -0.47 -23.10 7.65
C GLN A 35 -1.01 -22.13 8.70
N LEU A 36 -1.67 -21.05 8.28
CA LEU A 36 -2.32 -20.11 9.21
C LEU A 36 -3.48 -20.73 10.01
N SER A 37 -4.08 -21.79 9.50
CA SER A 37 -5.17 -22.52 10.16
C SER A 37 -4.68 -23.54 11.20
N GLN A 38 -3.36 -23.69 11.37
CA GLN A 38 -2.73 -24.60 12.33
C GLN A 38 -2.04 -23.82 13.45
N PRO A 39 -1.81 -24.44 14.62
CA PRO A 39 -0.99 -23.82 15.66
C PRO A 39 0.40 -23.43 15.12
N ILE A 40 0.77 -22.18 15.31
CA ILE A 40 2.07 -21.65 14.84
C ILE A 40 3.14 -22.04 15.85
N ARG A 41 3.97 -23.00 15.45
CA ARG A 41 5.15 -23.44 16.21
C ARG A 41 6.32 -22.47 15.99
N GLU A 42 7.27 -22.43 16.92
CA GLU A 42 8.41 -21.50 16.86
C GLU A 42 9.20 -21.63 15.54
N GLU A 43 9.45 -22.86 15.08
CA GLU A 43 10.17 -23.15 13.84
C GLU A 43 9.45 -22.63 12.58
N HIS A 44 8.13 -22.38 12.65
CA HIS A 44 7.34 -21.91 11.51
C HIS A 44 7.25 -20.38 11.42
N LYS A 45 7.64 -19.64 12.47
CA LYS A 45 7.42 -18.19 12.54
C LYS A 45 8.13 -17.40 11.44
N ASP A 46 9.41 -17.69 11.18
CA ASP A 46 10.17 -17.01 10.11
C ASP A 46 9.69 -17.41 8.71
N PRO A 47 9.53 -18.70 8.37
CA PRO A 47 8.93 -19.09 7.09
C PRO A 47 7.55 -18.48 6.85
N LEU A 48 6.73 -18.38 7.90
CA LEU A 48 5.40 -17.79 7.81
C LEU A 48 5.47 -16.27 7.57
N TRP A 49 6.40 -15.57 8.21
CA TRP A 49 6.66 -14.15 7.94
C TRP A 49 7.13 -13.91 6.51
N ALA A 50 8.05 -14.75 6.02
CA ALA A 50 8.51 -14.75 4.63
C ALA A 50 7.34 -14.93 3.66
N ALA A 51 6.50 -15.94 3.94
CA ALA A 51 5.37 -16.29 3.10
C ALA A 51 4.34 -15.17 3.06
N ALA A 52 4.03 -14.54 4.18
CA ALA A 52 3.16 -13.37 4.24
C ALA A 52 3.70 -12.18 3.41
N GLY A 53 5.02 -11.96 3.45
CA GLY A 53 5.69 -10.99 2.59
C GLY A 53 5.53 -11.32 1.10
N ALA A 54 5.69 -12.59 0.72
CA ALA A 54 5.48 -13.03 -0.64
C ALA A 54 4.02 -12.90 -1.09
N VAL A 55 3.03 -13.28 -0.26
CA VAL A 55 1.61 -13.05 -0.55
C VAL A 55 1.35 -11.56 -0.78
N ALA A 56 1.91 -10.68 0.06
CA ALA A 56 1.77 -9.24 -0.13
C ALA A 56 2.30 -8.75 -1.47
N ILE A 57 3.50 -9.16 -1.86
CA ILE A 57 4.07 -8.79 -3.15
C ILE A 57 3.23 -9.37 -4.30
N LEU A 58 2.76 -10.61 -4.19
CA LEU A 58 1.89 -11.24 -5.19
C LEU A 58 0.58 -10.46 -5.35
N THR A 59 -0.11 -10.13 -4.26
CA THR A 59 -1.36 -9.35 -4.28
C THR A 59 -1.13 -7.98 -4.90
N PHE A 60 -0.06 -7.28 -4.52
CA PHE A 60 0.29 -5.99 -5.13
C PHE A 60 0.52 -6.09 -6.64
N SER A 61 1.32 -7.06 -7.06
CA SER A 61 1.72 -7.25 -8.47
C SER A 61 0.60 -7.83 -9.35
N THR A 62 -0.46 -8.33 -8.72
CA THR A 62 -1.60 -8.92 -9.40
C THR A 62 -2.61 -7.83 -9.72
N LEU A 63 -2.56 -7.37 -10.96
CA LEU A 63 -3.58 -6.50 -11.56
C LEU A 63 -4.07 -7.18 -12.84
N ALA A 64 -5.38 -7.32 -13.00
CA ALA A 64 -6.00 -8.00 -14.14
C ALA A 64 -6.53 -7.01 -15.19
N VAL A 65 -5.79 -5.92 -15.44
CA VAL A 65 -6.23 -4.81 -16.29
C VAL A 65 -5.17 -4.50 -17.34
N SER A 66 -5.63 -4.07 -18.51
CA SER A 66 -4.75 -3.76 -19.65
C SER A 66 -4.58 -2.26 -19.86
N SER A 67 -5.50 -1.45 -19.33
CA SER A 67 -5.46 0.01 -19.42
C SER A 67 -5.84 0.67 -18.08
N PRO A 68 -5.53 1.97 -17.90
CA PRO A 68 -6.01 2.74 -16.75
C PRO A 68 -7.55 2.79 -16.65
N ASP A 69 -8.28 2.81 -17.77
CA ASP A 69 -9.74 2.92 -17.76
C ASP A 69 -10.41 1.66 -17.21
N GLU A 70 -9.74 0.51 -17.32
CA GLU A 70 -10.15 -0.76 -16.71
C GLU A 70 -9.72 -0.88 -15.23
N ALA A 71 -8.83 0.00 -14.75
CA ALA A 71 -8.31 -0.07 -13.39
C ALA A 71 -9.25 0.62 -12.39
N TRP A 72 -9.23 0.13 -11.16
CA TRP A 72 -9.86 0.81 -10.03
C TRP A 72 -9.28 2.24 -9.90
N PRO A 73 -10.11 3.28 -9.65
CA PRO A 73 -11.54 3.26 -9.35
C PRO A 73 -12.48 3.44 -10.56
N LEU A 74 -11.98 3.45 -11.79
CA LEU A 74 -12.80 3.64 -13.01
C LEU A 74 -13.48 2.35 -13.47
N GLY A 75 -12.76 1.24 -13.43
CA GLY A 75 -13.22 -0.07 -13.87
C GLY A 75 -14.41 -0.60 -13.09
N SER A 76 -15.01 -1.67 -13.61
CA SER A 76 -16.06 -2.43 -12.93
C SER A 76 -15.56 -2.92 -11.56
N PRO A 77 -16.40 -2.88 -10.51
CA PRO A 77 -16.00 -3.35 -9.19
C PRO A 77 -15.50 -4.80 -9.21
N ASP A 78 -14.35 -5.04 -8.58
CA ASP A 78 -13.75 -6.37 -8.44
C ASP A 78 -13.45 -6.67 -6.97
N SER A 79 -13.66 -7.93 -6.57
CA SER A 79 -13.41 -8.38 -5.18
C SER A 79 -11.95 -8.20 -4.72
N SER A 80 -11.01 -8.07 -5.66
CA SER A 80 -9.59 -7.83 -5.42
C SER A 80 -9.22 -6.36 -5.30
N ASP A 81 -10.14 -5.43 -5.57
CA ASP A 81 -9.93 -3.98 -5.41
C ASP A 81 -9.50 -3.67 -3.97
N LEU A 82 -8.41 -2.92 -3.82
CA LEU A 82 -7.79 -2.60 -2.52
C LEU A 82 -7.37 -3.84 -1.69
N GLY A 83 -7.32 -5.03 -2.28
CA GLY A 83 -6.96 -6.26 -1.58
C GLY A 83 -5.55 -6.22 -0.98
N TRP A 84 -4.63 -5.49 -1.62
CA TRP A 84 -3.27 -5.29 -1.11
C TRP A 84 -3.24 -4.42 0.18
N LEU A 85 -4.13 -3.43 0.29
CA LEU A 85 -4.26 -2.59 1.48
C LEU A 85 -4.84 -3.40 2.65
N ARG A 86 -5.91 -4.16 2.39
CA ARG A 86 -6.52 -5.06 3.38
C ARG A 86 -5.52 -6.11 3.90
N LEU A 87 -4.70 -6.67 3.02
CA LEU A 87 -3.65 -7.60 3.41
C LEU A 87 -2.55 -6.94 4.25
N GLY A 88 -2.22 -5.67 3.98
CA GLY A 88 -1.30 -4.88 4.81
C GLY A 88 -1.74 -4.81 6.28
N VAL A 89 -3.02 -4.55 6.52
CA VAL A 89 -3.63 -4.57 7.86
C VAL A 89 -3.54 -5.97 8.49
N GLY A 90 -3.84 -7.02 7.73
CA GLY A 90 -3.72 -8.41 8.19
C GLY A 90 -2.29 -8.80 8.59
N LYS A 91 -1.29 -8.32 7.85
CA LYS A 91 0.13 -8.59 8.14
C LYS A 91 0.59 -8.00 9.47
N MET A 92 0.04 -6.86 9.90
CA MET A 92 0.35 -6.29 11.23
C MET A 92 -0.17 -7.14 12.38
N LYS A 93 -1.30 -7.85 12.20
CA LYS A 93 -1.73 -8.86 13.19
C LYS A 93 -0.74 -10.03 13.26
N LEU A 94 -0.26 -10.49 12.10
CA LEU A 94 0.73 -11.57 12.04
C LEU A 94 2.06 -11.16 12.68
N TRP A 95 2.48 -9.90 12.54
CA TRP A 95 3.70 -9.36 13.17
C TRP A 95 3.74 -9.67 14.67
N HIS A 96 2.65 -9.39 15.39
CA HIS A 96 2.58 -9.64 16.84
C HIS A 96 2.69 -11.13 17.21
N LEU A 97 2.22 -12.01 16.32
CA LEU A 97 2.18 -13.45 16.53
C LEU A 97 3.53 -14.13 16.24
N VAL A 98 4.20 -13.73 15.15
CA VAL A 98 5.47 -14.33 14.73
C VAL A 98 6.69 -13.60 15.30
N ASN A 99 6.53 -12.33 15.68
CA ASN A 99 7.57 -11.43 16.17
C ASN A 99 8.91 -11.61 15.41
N PRO A 100 9.05 -11.03 14.21
CA PRO A 100 10.27 -11.20 13.41
C PRO A 100 11.49 -10.52 14.03
N LEU A 101 11.33 -9.83 15.17
CA LEU A 101 12.43 -9.26 15.96
C LEU A 101 12.81 -10.13 17.17
N ARG A 102 12.20 -11.31 17.34
CA ARG A 102 12.56 -12.23 18.44
C ARG A 102 14.03 -12.66 18.33
N PRO A 103 14.70 -13.00 19.44
CA PRO A 103 16.13 -13.32 19.46
C PRO A 103 16.55 -14.36 18.42
N GLU A 104 15.73 -15.39 18.23
CA GLU A 104 16.00 -16.52 17.33
C GLU A 104 15.57 -16.28 15.87
N SER A 105 15.08 -15.09 15.53
CA SER A 105 14.65 -14.80 14.16
C SER A 105 15.83 -14.47 13.26
N VAL A 106 15.84 -15.07 12.07
CA VAL A 106 16.77 -14.70 10.99
C VAL A 106 16.57 -13.25 10.52
N TYR A 107 15.38 -12.66 10.77
CA TYR A 107 15.03 -11.30 10.38
C TYR A 107 15.55 -10.24 11.35
N ARG A 108 16.15 -10.64 12.48
CA ARG A 108 16.74 -9.69 13.44
C ARG A 108 17.81 -8.80 12.80
N ILE A 109 18.53 -9.30 11.80
CA ILE A 109 19.58 -8.55 11.08
C ILE A 109 19.00 -7.30 10.38
N ILE A 110 17.71 -7.32 10.02
CA ILE A 110 17.04 -6.19 9.37
C ILE A 110 16.10 -5.43 10.34
N SER A 111 16.35 -5.53 11.65
CA SER A 111 15.53 -4.87 12.67
C SER A 111 15.44 -3.36 12.50
N GLU A 112 16.51 -2.71 12.03
CA GLU A 112 16.53 -1.27 11.77
C GLU A 112 15.53 -0.89 10.68
N SER A 113 15.46 -1.65 9.59
CA SER A 113 14.46 -1.44 8.54
C SER A 113 13.03 -1.64 9.03
N PHE A 114 12.82 -2.52 10.01
CA PHE A 114 11.53 -2.65 10.67
C PHE A 114 11.24 -1.53 11.68
N ALA A 115 12.27 -1.01 12.35
CA ALA A 115 12.13 0.13 13.25
C ALA A 115 11.66 1.36 12.46
N GLU A 116 12.21 1.60 11.26
CA GLU A 116 11.74 2.67 10.35
C GLU A 116 10.25 2.54 10.02
N LEU A 117 9.78 1.33 9.72
CA LEU A 117 8.37 1.05 9.40
C LEU A 117 7.42 1.38 10.58
N HIS A 118 7.88 1.15 11.81
CA HIS A 118 7.11 1.31 13.04
C HIS A 118 7.43 2.60 13.80
N GLN A 119 8.23 3.50 13.23
CA GLN A 119 8.45 4.82 13.82
C GLN A 119 7.11 5.50 14.04
N SER A 120 6.87 5.93 15.28
CA SER A 120 5.63 6.55 15.70
C SER A 120 5.40 7.86 14.97
N VAL A 121 4.17 8.08 14.51
CA VAL A 121 3.66 9.41 14.19
C VAL A 121 3.34 10.16 15.49
N PRO A 122 3.33 11.51 15.49
CA PRO A 122 2.84 12.29 16.63
C PRO A 122 1.48 11.79 17.11
N THR A 123 1.21 11.89 18.41
CA THR A 123 -0.07 11.43 18.99
C THR A 123 -1.21 12.40 18.69
N ARG A 124 -0.90 13.66 18.42
CA ARG A 124 -1.87 14.72 18.13
C ARG A 124 -1.27 15.86 17.32
N GLY A 125 -2.14 16.66 16.72
CA GLY A 125 -1.82 17.93 16.08
C GLY A 125 -1.24 17.81 14.67
N THR A 126 -0.70 18.92 14.17
CA THR A 126 -0.29 19.07 12.77
C THR A 126 1.23 19.05 12.55
N ASN A 127 2.01 18.91 13.62
CA ASN A 127 3.47 18.98 13.59
C ASN A 127 4.09 17.98 12.59
N GLY A 128 4.82 18.50 11.59
CA GLY A 128 5.47 17.68 10.56
C GLY A 128 4.57 17.33 9.36
N VAL A 129 3.33 17.82 9.32
CA VAL A 129 2.43 17.71 8.17
C VAL A 129 2.52 18.98 7.33
N SER A 130 2.66 18.85 6.02
CA SER A 130 2.66 20.00 5.12
C SER A 130 1.33 20.75 5.17
N VAL A 131 1.36 22.07 5.01
CA VAL A 131 0.17 22.93 5.06
C VAL A 131 -0.93 22.46 4.10
N GLY A 132 -0.55 22.03 2.89
CA GLY A 132 -1.50 21.50 1.91
C GLY A 132 -2.20 20.23 2.38
N LEU A 133 -1.48 19.31 3.03
CA LEU A 133 -2.06 18.09 3.59
C LEU A 133 -2.92 18.36 4.83
N VAL A 134 -2.54 19.34 5.66
CA VAL A 134 -3.35 19.79 6.80
C VAL A 134 -4.72 20.30 6.32
N GLN A 135 -4.72 21.19 5.33
CA GLN A 135 -5.95 21.74 4.75
C GLN A 135 -6.80 20.66 4.08
N LEU A 136 -6.17 19.82 3.25
CA LEU A 136 -6.83 18.75 2.53
C LEU A 136 -7.51 17.74 3.46
N CYS A 137 -6.83 17.35 4.54
CA CYS A 137 -7.29 16.33 5.48
C CYS A 137 -8.15 16.88 6.62
N GLY A 138 -8.37 18.21 6.67
CA GLY A 138 -9.07 18.87 7.77
C GLY A 138 -8.40 18.62 9.12
N LEU A 139 -7.07 18.70 9.18
CA LEU A 139 -6.31 18.53 10.42
C LEU A 139 -6.18 19.84 11.18
N ASP A 140 -6.13 19.73 12.50
CA ASP A 140 -5.89 20.81 13.45
C ASP A 140 -5.12 20.30 14.69
N GLU A 141 -4.85 21.19 15.65
CA GLU A 141 -4.11 20.86 16.88
C GLU A 141 -4.84 19.88 17.84
N SER A 142 -6.13 19.65 17.60
CA SER A 142 -6.95 18.66 18.32
C SER A 142 -7.00 17.31 17.59
N SER A 143 -6.57 17.27 16.34
CA SER A 143 -6.62 16.07 15.50
C SER A 143 -5.70 14.99 16.05
N THR A 144 -6.23 13.77 16.04
CA THR A 144 -5.61 12.55 16.55
C THR A 144 -5.94 11.41 15.60
N ARG A 145 -5.32 10.25 15.79
CA ARG A 145 -5.70 9.03 15.07
C ARG A 145 -7.16 8.67 15.33
N GLU A 146 -7.66 8.92 16.54
CA GLU A 146 -8.98 8.49 16.98
C GLU A 146 -10.10 9.35 16.37
N ASN A 147 -9.88 10.65 16.19
CA ASN A 147 -10.91 11.57 15.70
C ASN A 147 -10.81 11.93 14.21
N ASN A 148 -9.67 11.71 13.55
CA ASN A 148 -9.50 12.00 12.12
C ASN A 148 -8.93 10.78 11.36
N PRO A 149 -9.68 10.21 10.38
CA PRO A 149 -9.27 9.01 9.66
C PRO A 149 -8.05 9.20 8.75
N PHE A 150 -7.71 10.44 8.39
CA PHE A 150 -6.57 10.78 7.54
C PHE A 150 -5.28 11.02 8.33
N PHE A 151 -5.36 11.16 9.65
CA PHE A 151 -4.27 11.61 10.51
C PHE A 151 -2.96 10.85 10.26
N THR A 152 -2.95 9.52 10.40
CA THR A 152 -1.73 8.72 10.20
C THR A 152 -1.18 8.87 8.78
N VAL A 153 -2.06 8.79 7.78
CA VAL A 153 -1.67 8.80 6.36
C VAL A 153 -1.08 10.15 5.99
N ALA A 154 -1.67 11.26 6.45
CA ALA A 154 -1.16 12.61 6.20
C ALA A 154 0.24 12.82 6.80
N HIS A 155 0.47 12.38 8.04
CA HIS A 155 1.79 12.44 8.69
C HIS A 155 2.84 11.61 7.94
N GLY A 156 2.51 10.35 7.62
CA GLY A 156 3.42 9.48 6.88
C GLY A 156 3.71 10.00 5.47
N LEU A 157 2.68 10.49 4.78
CA LEU A 157 2.80 10.99 3.42
C LEU A 157 3.61 12.29 3.36
N SER A 158 3.44 13.20 4.32
CA SER A 158 4.25 14.42 4.42
C SER A 158 5.74 14.10 4.42
N GLN A 159 6.17 13.16 5.26
CA GLN A 159 7.56 12.69 5.32
C GLN A 159 8.00 12.02 4.01
N LEU A 160 7.14 11.18 3.42
CA LEU A 160 7.45 10.50 2.16
C LEU A 160 7.63 11.47 0.99
N LEU A 161 6.82 12.53 0.94
CA LEU A 161 6.85 13.52 -0.14
C LEU A 161 8.14 14.35 -0.12
N GLU A 162 8.74 14.55 1.04
CA GLU A 162 10.04 15.22 1.20
C GLU A 162 11.23 14.37 0.72
N VAL A 163 11.08 13.04 0.65
CA VAL A 163 12.16 12.16 0.19
C VAL A 163 12.47 12.44 -1.29
N PRO A 164 13.76 12.70 -1.65
CA PRO A 164 14.15 12.92 -3.03
C PRO A 164 13.79 11.73 -3.93
N LYS A 165 13.43 12.02 -5.19
CA LYS A 165 13.13 10.98 -6.18
C LYS A 165 14.34 10.05 -6.34
N GLY A 166 14.09 8.75 -6.42
CA GLY A 166 15.14 7.72 -6.50
C GLY A 166 15.79 7.36 -5.15
N ARG A 167 15.46 8.04 -4.06
CA ARG A 167 15.93 7.71 -2.69
C ARG A 167 14.84 7.13 -1.79
N VAL A 168 13.67 6.85 -2.35
CA VAL A 168 12.54 6.28 -1.59
C VAL A 168 12.84 4.82 -1.25
N SER A 169 13.02 4.52 0.03
CA SER A 169 13.16 3.16 0.52
C SER A 169 11.79 2.47 0.58
N LEU A 170 11.78 1.13 0.59
CA LEU A 170 10.53 0.40 0.81
C LEU A 170 9.96 0.69 2.21
N GLY A 171 10.82 0.85 3.21
CA GLY A 171 10.42 1.19 4.58
C GLY A 171 9.66 2.52 4.64
N SER A 172 10.22 3.58 4.04
CA SER A 172 9.58 4.88 4.02
C SER A 172 8.27 4.89 3.22
N ALA A 173 8.22 4.19 2.08
CA ALA A 173 6.99 4.03 1.32
C ALA A 173 5.90 3.30 2.12
N MET A 174 6.24 2.21 2.81
CA MET A 174 5.26 1.41 3.55
C MET A 174 4.89 1.99 4.92
N LYS A 175 5.74 2.86 5.51
CA LYS A 175 5.46 3.56 6.78
C LYS A 175 4.15 4.35 6.73
N VAL A 176 3.77 4.89 5.57
CA VAL A 176 2.50 5.60 5.37
C VAL A 176 1.29 4.74 5.76
N TRP A 177 1.40 3.42 5.58
CA TRP A 177 0.31 2.47 5.82
C TRP A 177 0.44 1.68 7.12
N SER A 178 1.55 1.82 7.87
CA SER A 178 1.86 0.93 9.01
C SER A 178 0.89 1.08 10.17
N HIS A 179 0.23 2.23 10.31
CA HIS A 179 -0.81 2.48 11.30
C HIS A 179 -2.12 2.96 10.65
N MET A 180 -2.39 2.46 9.44
CA MET A 180 -3.58 2.83 8.68
C MET A 180 -4.85 2.45 9.43
N ASP A 181 -5.79 3.39 9.49
CA ASP A 181 -7.08 3.22 10.11
C ASP A 181 -8.03 2.45 9.18
N ASN A 182 -8.85 1.52 9.71
CA ASN A 182 -9.87 0.84 8.91
C ASN A 182 -10.89 1.81 8.30
N ARG A 183 -11.14 2.96 8.94
CA ARG A 183 -11.98 4.04 8.41
C ARG A 183 -11.39 4.64 7.15
N PHE A 184 -10.07 4.74 7.05
CA PHE A 184 -9.41 5.20 5.82
C PHE A 184 -9.62 4.21 4.67
N VAL A 185 -9.53 2.90 4.95
CA VAL A 185 -9.82 1.87 3.94
C VAL A 185 -11.28 1.95 3.48
N ALA A 186 -12.23 2.15 4.40
CA ALA A 186 -13.64 2.34 4.06
C ALA A 186 -13.85 3.60 3.19
N LEU A 187 -13.14 4.70 3.47
CA LEU A 187 -13.17 5.90 2.63
C LEU A 187 -12.65 5.63 1.22
N LEU A 188 -11.57 4.86 1.07
CA LEU A 188 -11.10 4.41 -0.24
C LEU A 188 -12.17 3.56 -0.95
N GLU A 189 -12.78 2.58 -0.26
CA GLU A 189 -13.84 1.74 -0.83
C GLU A 189 -15.05 2.58 -1.31
N MET A 190 -15.36 3.66 -0.59
CA MET A 190 -16.38 4.65 -0.98
C MET A 190 -15.90 5.68 -2.02
N LYS A 191 -14.66 5.56 -2.52
CA LYS A 191 -14.04 6.48 -3.49
C LYS A 191 -14.04 7.93 -3.00
N ASP A 192 -13.85 8.14 -1.70
CA ASP A 192 -13.72 9.46 -1.10
C ASP A 192 -12.57 10.25 -1.79
N PRO A 193 -12.81 11.50 -2.22
CA PRO A 193 -11.83 12.25 -3.01
C PRO A 193 -10.53 12.53 -2.26
N VAL A 194 -10.58 12.76 -0.94
CA VAL A 194 -9.38 13.02 -0.13
C VAL A 194 -8.58 11.73 0.00
N ALA A 195 -9.23 10.61 0.32
CA ALA A 195 -8.58 9.31 0.41
C ALA A 195 -7.91 8.91 -0.90
N LEU A 196 -8.62 9.07 -2.02
CA LEU A 196 -8.10 8.82 -3.37
C LEU A 196 -6.89 9.70 -3.69
N LEU A 197 -6.96 10.99 -3.39
CA LEU A 197 -5.86 11.91 -3.63
C LEU A 197 -4.62 11.54 -2.81
N LEU A 198 -4.78 11.20 -1.52
CA LEU A 198 -3.67 10.73 -0.68
C LEU A 198 -3.02 9.45 -1.23
N LEU A 199 -3.83 8.50 -1.72
CA LEU A 199 -3.31 7.29 -2.37
C LEU A 199 -2.57 7.60 -3.67
N SER A 200 -3.08 8.54 -4.48
CA SER A 200 -2.41 8.97 -5.73
C SER A 200 -1.05 9.61 -5.44
N LEU A 201 -0.97 10.48 -4.43
CA LEU A 201 0.27 11.12 -3.98
C LEU A 201 1.27 10.09 -3.50
N TRP A 202 0.82 9.09 -2.74
CA TRP A 202 1.67 7.96 -2.34
C TRP A 202 2.25 7.23 -3.54
N TYR A 203 1.44 6.89 -4.56
CA TYR A 203 1.91 6.22 -5.77
C TYR A 203 3.01 6.99 -6.51
N THR A 204 2.95 8.33 -6.53
CA THR A 204 3.97 9.15 -7.20
C THR A 204 5.39 8.96 -6.65
N LYS A 205 5.50 8.64 -5.36
CA LYS A 205 6.78 8.40 -4.69
C LYS A 205 7.09 6.91 -4.58
N ALA A 206 6.12 6.12 -4.14
CA ALA A 206 6.29 4.72 -3.82
C ALA A 206 6.60 3.86 -5.06
N SER A 207 6.10 4.23 -6.24
CA SER A 207 6.41 3.54 -7.51
C SER A 207 7.92 3.49 -7.81
N GLY A 208 8.70 4.46 -7.33
CA GLY A 208 10.16 4.47 -7.48
C GLY A 208 10.92 3.55 -6.51
N SER A 209 10.25 2.97 -5.52
CA SER A 209 10.93 2.17 -4.49
C SER A 209 11.08 0.69 -4.86
N ARG A 210 10.07 0.09 -5.51
CA ARG A 210 10.04 -1.33 -5.90
C ARG A 210 9.20 -1.54 -7.15
N TRP A 211 9.66 -2.44 -8.02
CA TRP A 211 9.01 -2.80 -9.29
C TRP A 211 7.54 -3.21 -9.14
N TRP A 212 7.20 -3.95 -8.07
CA TRP A 212 5.84 -4.45 -7.86
C TRP A 212 4.84 -3.35 -7.46
N ILE A 213 5.31 -2.25 -6.88
CA ILE A 213 4.48 -1.04 -6.69
C ILE A 213 4.28 -0.35 -8.03
N SER A 214 5.35 -0.24 -8.82
CA SER A 214 5.32 0.39 -10.15
C SER A 214 4.29 -0.27 -11.09
N ILE A 215 4.18 -1.60 -11.09
CA ILE A 215 3.17 -2.33 -11.89
C ILE A 215 1.76 -1.80 -11.63
N ARG A 216 1.37 -1.67 -10.36
CA ARG A 216 0.03 -1.22 -9.97
C ARG A 216 -0.12 0.28 -10.20
N ALA A 217 0.88 1.07 -9.80
CA ALA A 217 0.88 2.52 -9.97
C ALA A 217 0.70 2.92 -11.44
N LYS A 218 1.29 2.19 -12.40
CA LYS A 218 1.14 2.45 -13.84
C LYS A 218 -0.32 2.50 -14.32
N HIS A 219 -1.23 1.81 -13.63
CA HIS A 219 -2.63 1.71 -14.02
C HIS A 219 -3.54 2.46 -13.02
N GLU A 220 -3.39 2.22 -11.72
CA GLU A 220 -4.25 2.85 -10.72
C GLU A 220 -3.99 4.35 -10.54
N LEU A 221 -2.74 4.82 -10.64
CA LEU A 221 -2.47 6.26 -10.51
C LEU A 221 -3.22 7.09 -11.58
N PRO A 222 -3.08 6.81 -12.90
CA PRO A 222 -3.85 7.53 -13.91
C PRO A 222 -5.37 7.33 -13.77
N ALA A 223 -5.83 6.15 -13.36
CA ALA A 223 -7.25 5.90 -13.12
C ALA A 223 -7.80 6.77 -11.99
N ILE A 224 -7.10 6.84 -10.85
CA ILE A 224 -7.47 7.68 -9.71
C ILE A 224 -7.48 9.16 -10.13
N CYS A 225 -6.43 9.64 -10.79
CA CYS A 225 -6.36 11.02 -11.23
C CYS A 225 -7.47 11.37 -12.23
N SER A 226 -7.79 10.47 -13.17
CA SER A 226 -8.89 10.64 -14.12
C SER A 226 -10.24 10.69 -13.39
N TYR A 227 -10.48 9.76 -12.46
CA TYR A 227 -11.68 9.75 -11.62
C TYR A 227 -11.86 11.07 -10.86
N LEU A 228 -10.80 11.57 -10.21
CA LEU A 228 -10.84 12.85 -9.49
C LEU A 228 -11.13 14.03 -10.44
N LYS A 229 -10.51 14.07 -11.62
CA LYS A 229 -10.76 15.12 -12.63
C LYS A 229 -12.20 15.10 -13.15
N THR A 230 -12.79 13.92 -13.33
CA THR A 230 -14.13 13.79 -13.90
C THR A 230 -15.23 14.01 -12.85
N TYR A 231 -15.13 13.35 -11.70
CA TYR A 231 -16.20 13.29 -10.70
C TYR A 231 -16.06 14.32 -9.57
N HIS A 232 -14.90 14.96 -9.43
CA HIS A 232 -14.64 15.99 -8.43
C HIS A 232 -14.10 17.30 -9.02
N LYS A 233 -14.48 17.60 -10.28
CA LYS A 233 -14.04 18.79 -11.03
C LYS A 233 -14.30 20.11 -10.31
N ASP A 234 -15.37 20.19 -9.53
CA ASP A 234 -15.80 21.43 -8.85
C ASP A 234 -15.06 21.66 -7.53
N ASN A 235 -14.29 20.67 -7.04
CA ASN A 235 -13.48 20.79 -5.83
C ASN A 235 -12.08 21.33 -6.19
N SER A 236 -11.92 22.64 -6.12
CA SER A 236 -10.68 23.34 -6.48
C SER A 236 -9.45 22.88 -5.69
N VAL A 237 -9.61 22.55 -4.40
CA VAL A 237 -8.52 22.03 -3.54
C VAL A 237 -8.04 20.67 -4.04
N ILE A 238 -8.97 19.77 -4.35
CA ILE A 238 -8.64 18.46 -4.93
C ILE A 238 -7.95 18.65 -6.27
N GLN A 239 -8.55 19.43 -7.19
CA GLN A 239 -8.01 19.62 -8.54
C GLN A 239 -6.58 20.19 -8.53
N ALA A 240 -6.28 21.14 -7.63
CA ALA A 240 -4.96 21.76 -7.54
C ALA A 240 -3.85 20.80 -7.09
N LEU A 241 -4.21 19.71 -6.42
CA LEU A 241 -3.27 18.75 -5.84
C LEU A 241 -3.17 17.44 -6.65
N ILE A 242 -3.98 17.25 -7.69
CA ILE A 242 -3.90 16.07 -8.56
C ILE A 242 -2.50 16.01 -9.20
N PRO A 243 -1.77 14.88 -9.06
CA PRO A 243 -0.46 14.76 -9.66
C PRO A 243 -0.46 14.93 -11.19
N SER A 244 0.53 15.65 -11.70
CA SER A 244 0.91 15.59 -13.11
C SER A 244 1.61 14.25 -13.37
N ILE A 245 1.03 13.45 -14.27
CA ILE A 245 1.44 12.06 -14.57
C ILE A 245 2.15 12.01 -15.92
#